data_AF-A0ABD0RKW4-F1
#
_entry.id   AF-A0ABD0RKW4-F1
#
_cell.length_a   1.000
_cell.length_b   1.000
_cell.length_c   1.000
_cell.angle_alpha   90.00
_cell.angle_beta   90.00
_cell.angle_gamma   90.00
#
_symmetry.space_group_name_H-M   'P 1'
#
loop_
_entity.id
_entity.type
_entity.pdbx_description
1 polymer ?
#
loop_
_entity_poly.entity_id
_entity_poly.type
_entity_poly.pdbx_seq_one_letter_code
_entity_poly.pdbx_strand_id
1 'polypeptide(L)'
;PWEDIWILRAGVSLEQVSRCIVVTTDASKTSWGAVCSGHAASGVCTGSQLLWHINCLELVTVLLALKRFRPLIQGKHVLTHTDNTVTVAYVNIQGSVRSFRMSQLARHLLLWSQHRLKSLHSTHFPGKLNRVANFLSRHVSLQ
;
A
#
# COMPACT_ATOMS: atom_id res chain seq x y z
N PRO A 1 -12.03 35.36 -28.02
CA PRO A 1 -10.68 35.83 -27.61
C PRO A 1 -9.98 34.75 -26.78
N TRP A 2 -9.45 33.75 -27.49
CA TRP A 2 -8.58 32.66 -27.02
C TRP A 2 -7.10 33.00 -27.28
N GLU A 3 -6.81 34.30 -27.38
CA GLU A 3 -5.55 34.89 -27.85
C GLU A 3 -4.61 35.27 -26.70
N ASP A 4 -4.91 34.87 -25.47
CA ASP A 4 -4.06 35.18 -24.31
C ASP A 4 -2.89 34.21 -24.19
N ILE A 5 -1.80 34.55 -24.88
CA ILE A 5 -0.50 33.84 -24.88
C ILE A 5 0.12 33.78 -23.47
N TRP A 6 -0.35 34.59 -22.51
CA TRP A 6 0.17 34.57 -21.14
C TRP A 6 -0.19 33.28 -20.39
N ILE A 7 -1.38 32.71 -20.63
CA ILE A 7 -1.83 31.46 -19.97
C ILE A 7 -0.93 30.28 -20.38
N LEU A 8 -0.37 30.32 -21.61
CA LEU A 8 0.56 29.31 -22.11
C LEU A 8 2.00 29.47 -21.57
N ARG A 9 2.32 30.63 -20.99
CA ARG A 9 3.63 30.92 -20.36
C ARG A 9 3.63 30.74 -18.84
N ALA A 10 2.45 30.71 -18.21
CA ALA A 10 2.30 30.06 -16.93
C ALA A 10 2.41 28.55 -17.19
N GLY A 11 3.65 28.10 -17.44
CA GLY A 11 3.96 26.70 -17.32
C GLY A 11 3.47 26.30 -15.95
N VAL A 12 2.38 25.54 -15.90
CA VAL A 12 2.16 24.63 -14.79
C VAL A 12 3.46 23.86 -14.79
N SER A 13 4.31 24.13 -13.80
CA SER A 13 5.37 23.20 -13.50
C SER A 13 4.62 21.88 -13.36
N LEU A 14 4.71 21.02 -14.38
CA LEU A 14 4.34 19.62 -14.29
C LEU A 14 5.40 19.06 -13.36
N GLU A 15 5.36 19.47 -12.08
CA GLU A 15 6.38 19.25 -11.10
C GLU A 15 6.45 17.75 -10.97
N GLN A 16 7.47 17.22 -11.63
CA GLN A 16 8.20 16.06 -11.23
C GLN A 16 7.25 14.93 -10.88
N VAL A 17 6.88 14.13 -11.90
CA VAL A 17 6.31 12.77 -11.73
C VAL A 17 6.95 12.20 -10.49
N SER A 18 6.22 12.24 -9.38
CA SER A 18 6.84 12.03 -8.08
C SER A 18 7.27 10.59 -8.13
N ARG A 19 8.59 10.35 -8.21
CA ARG A 19 9.17 9.01 -8.35
C ARG A 19 8.83 8.24 -7.07
N CYS A 20 7.62 7.69 -7.04
CA CYS A 20 7.12 6.90 -5.97
C CYS A 20 7.48 5.44 -6.24
N ILE A 21 7.91 4.75 -5.19
CA ILE A 21 8.07 3.32 -5.27
C ILE A 21 6.70 2.70 -5.10
N VAL A 22 6.32 1.87 -6.07
CA VAL A 22 5.10 1.10 -6.02
C VAL A 22 5.34 -0.18 -5.25
N VAL A 23 4.52 -0.40 -4.22
CA VAL A 23 4.44 -1.65 -3.46
C VAL A 23 3.07 -2.25 -3.69
N THR A 24 3.01 -3.41 -4.33
CA THR A 24 1.74 -4.11 -4.58
C THR A 24 1.54 -5.17 -3.52
N THR A 25 0.34 -5.27 -2.97
CA THR A 25 0.02 -6.16 -1.85
C THR A 25 -1.27 -6.92 -2.11
N ASP A 26 -1.37 -8.12 -1.53
CA ASP A 26 -2.57 -8.94 -1.54
C ASP A 26 -2.61 -9.82 -0.29
N ALA A 27 -3.79 -9.94 0.33
CA ALA A 27 -3.98 -10.80 1.49
C ALA A 27 -4.98 -11.93 1.20
N SER A 28 -4.76 -13.05 1.85
CA SER A 28 -5.72 -14.14 1.97
C SER A 28 -5.96 -14.46 3.44
N LYS A 29 -6.91 -15.35 3.74
CA LYS A 29 -7.20 -15.75 5.12
C LYS A 29 -6.04 -16.49 5.79
N THR A 30 -5.14 -17.07 5.01
CA THR A 30 -4.07 -17.93 5.49
C THR A 30 -2.69 -17.33 5.29
N SER A 31 -2.55 -16.35 4.41
CA SER A 31 -1.25 -15.86 3.97
C SER A 31 -1.35 -14.49 3.31
N TRP A 32 -0.20 -13.88 3.05
CA TRP A 32 -0.08 -12.59 2.40
C TRP A 32 1.07 -12.57 1.41
N GLY A 33 0.96 -11.71 0.40
CA GLY A 33 1.94 -11.54 -0.66
C GLY A 33 2.17 -10.06 -0.97
N ALA A 34 3.39 -9.73 -1.36
CA ALA A 34 3.76 -8.38 -1.76
C ALA A 34 4.89 -8.37 -2.78
N VAL A 35 4.92 -7.34 -3.62
CA VAL A 35 5.94 -7.11 -4.64
C VAL A 35 6.38 -5.66 -4.62
N CYS A 36 7.68 -5.41 -4.73
CA CYS A 36 8.28 -4.09 -4.80
C CYS A 36 9.54 -4.12 -5.67
N SER A 37 9.59 -3.34 -6.74
CA SER A 37 10.78 -3.19 -7.60
C SER A 37 11.44 -4.54 -7.99
N GLY A 38 10.65 -5.50 -8.47
CA GLY A 38 11.12 -6.83 -8.87
C GLY A 38 11.40 -7.81 -7.72
N HIS A 39 11.30 -7.37 -6.46
CA HIS A 39 11.44 -8.22 -5.28
C HIS A 39 10.07 -8.69 -4.81
N ALA A 40 9.98 -9.97 -4.45
CA ALA A 40 8.78 -10.58 -3.89
C ALA A 40 8.97 -10.85 -2.40
N ALA A 41 7.86 -10.77 -1.66
CA ALA A 41 7.77 -11.16 -0.27
C ALA A 41 6.43 -11.84 -0.03
N SER A 42 6.43 -12.85 0.83
CA SER A 42 5.21 -13.53 1.25
C SER A 42 5.38 -14.09 2.65
N GLY A 43 4.27 -14.42 3.29
CA GLY A 43 4.28 -15.08 4.59
C GLY A 43 2.92 -15.67 4.93
N VAL A 44 2.91 -16.53 5.94
CA VAL A 44 1.67 -17.09 6.50
C VAL A 44 1.09 -16.16 7.56
N CYS A 45 -0.23 -16.06 7.60
CA CYS A 45 -0.96 -15.47 8.72
C CYS A 45 -0.98 -16.49 9.86
N THR A 46 -0.63 -16.06 11.07
CA THR A 46 -0.50 -16.97 12.23
C THR A 46 -1.29 -16.48 13.44
N GLY A 47 -1.61 -17.42 14.33
CA GLY A 47 -2.27 -17.16 15.60
C GLY A 47 -3.62 -16.46 15.45
N SER A 48 -3.80 -15.34 16.16
CA SER A 48 -5.06 -14.58 16.17
C SER A 48 -5.40 -13.93 14.84
N GLN A 49 -4.44 -13.75 13.91
CA GLN A 49 -4.69 -13.15 12.60
C GLN A 49 -5.62 -14.00 11.74
N LEU A 50 -5.61 -15.32 11.91
CA LEU A 50 -6.49 -16.24 11.17
C LEU A 50 -7.99 -15.98 11.43
N LEU A 51 -8.31 -15.37 12.58
CA LEU A 51 -9.68 -15.01 12.97
C LEU A 51 -10.07 -13.61 12.51
N TRP A 52 -9.16 -12.85 11.92
CA TRP A 52 -9.42 -11.46 11.55
C TRP A 52 -10.19 -11.37 10.24
N HIS A 53 -10.99 -10.32 10.12
CA HIS A 53 -11.67 -10.00 8.88
C HIS A 53 -10.66 -9.67 7.77
N ILE A 54 -10.97 -10.02 6.51
CA ILE A 54 -10.07 -9.84 5.36
C ILE A 54 -9.56 -8.40 5.23
N ASN A 55 -10.41 -7.39 5.48
CA ASN A 55 -9.99 -5.97 5.48
C ASN A 55 -8.86 -5.67 6.50
N CYS A 56 -8.87 -6.32 7.68
CA CYS A 56 -7.78 -6.18 8.64
C CYS A 56 -6.49 -6.82 8.11
N LEU A 57 -6.61 -7.99 7.47
CA LEU A 57 -5.48 -8.70 6.88
C LEU A 57 -4.85 -7.93 5.72
N GLU A 58 -5.66 -7.29 4.88
CA GLU A 58 -5.19 -6.41 3.81
C GLU A 58 -4.37 -5.24 4.36
N LEU A 59 -4.88 -4.55 5.38
CA LEU A 59 -4.16 -3.43 6.00
C LEU A 59 -2.87 -3.87 6.73
N VAL A 60 -2.91 -5.03 7.40
CA VAL A 60 -1.71 -5.65 8.00
C VAL A 60 -0.70 -6.03 6.93
N THR A 61 -1.16 -6.54 5.79
CA THR A 61 -0.29 -6.92 4.69
C THR A 61 0.48 -5.73 4.15
N VAL A 62 -0.16 -4.56 4.03
CA VAL A 62 0.55 -3.32 3.71
C VAL A 62 1.67 -3.04 4.72
N LEU A 63 1.38 -3.12 6.01
CA LEU A 63 2.40 -2.91 7.04
C LEU A 63 3.57 -3.90 6.95
N LEU A 64 3.28 -5.18 6.74
CA LEU A 64 4.30 -6.24 6.62
C LEU A 64 5.15 -6.04 5.36
N ALA A 65 4.52 -5.72 4.23
CA ALA A 65 5.20 -5.41 2.98
C ALA A 65 6.16 -4.22 3.15
N LEU A 66 5.70 -3.11 3.75
CA LEU A 66 6.53 -1.94 4.00
C LEU A 66 7.72 -2.27 4.92
N LYS A 67 7.49 -3.07 5.97
CA LYS A 67 8.57 -3.53 6.86
C LYS A 67 9.59 -4.40 6.12
N ARG A 68 9.13 -5.33 5.27
CA ARG A 68 10.00 -6.25 4.54
C ARG A 68 10.82 -5.51 3.48
N PHE A 69 10.22 -4.57 2.78
CA PHE A 69 10.89 -3.77 1.75
C PHE A 69 11.55 -2.50 2.28
N ARG A 70 11.70 -2.35 3.61
CA ARG A 70 12.33 -1.18 4.25
C ARG A 70 13.62 -0.72 3.56
N PRO A 71 14.60 -1.59 3.21
CA PRO A 71 15.82 -1.16 2.53
C PRO A 71 15.57 -0.49 1.18
N LEU A 72 14.49 -0.86 0.49
CA LEU A 72 14.13 -0.32 -0.82
C LEU A 72 13.37 1.00 -0.73
N ILE A 73 12.55 1.18 0.32
CA ILE A 73 11.58 2.29 0.40
C ILE A 73 11.96 3.42 1.36
N GLN A 74 12.97 3.23 2.21
CA GLN A 74 13.35 4.22 3.23
C GLN A 74 13.71 5.57 2.59
N GLY A 75 13.14 6.65 3.13
CA GLY A 75 13.36 8.02 2.66
C GLY A 75 12.74 8.33 1.29
N LYS A 76 11.76 7.54 0.82
CA LYS A 76 11.12 7.71 -0.49
C LYS A 76 9.62 7.94 -0.38
N HIS A 77 9.02 8.42 -1.46
CA HIS A 77 7.57 8.45 -1.63
C HIS A 77 7.11 7.04 -1.98
N VAL A 78 6.08 6.54 -1.30
CA VAL A 78 5.59 5.17 -1.50
C VAL A 78 4.13 5.19 -1.89
N LEU A 79 3.80 4.44 -2.95
CA LEU A 79 2.45 4.19 -3.41
C LEU A 79 2.12 2.71 -3.21
N THR A 80 1.10 2.40 -2.42
CA THR A 80 0.64 1.04 -2.20
C THR A 80 -0.51 0.70 -3.14
N HIS A 81 -0.40 -0.42 -3.85
CA HIS A 81 -1.44 -0.96 -4.70
C HIS A 81 -2.11 -2.14 -4.00
N THR A 82 -3.42 -2.05 -3.80
CA THR A 82 -4.27 -3.09 -3.20
C THR A 82 -5.61 -3.10 -3.92
N ASP A 83 -6.26 -4.25 -4.02
CA ASP A 83 -7.63 -4.35 -4.56
C ASP A 83 -8.69 -4.04 -3.48
N ASN A 84 -8.28 -3.89 -2.21
CA ASN A 84 -9.19 -3.58 -1.13
C ASN A 84 -9.40 -2.07 -0.98
N THR A 85 -10.56 -1.59 -1.43
CA THR A 85 -10.97 -0.19 -1.34
C THR A 85 -11.04 0.33 0.10
N VAL A 86 -11.33 -0.53 1.08
CA VAL A 86 -11.29 -0.17 2.51
C VAL A 86 -9.85 0.13 2.93
N THR A 87 -8.89 -0.70 2.53
CA THR A 87 -7.47 -0.46 2.79
C THR A 87 -7.01 0.86 2.16
N VAL A 88 -7.40 1.13 0.91
CA VAL A 88 -7.12 2.41 0.24
C VAL A 88 -7.64 3.59 1.06
N ALA A 89 -8.91 3.52 1.48
CA ALA A 89 -9.52 4.57 2.28
C ALA A 89 -8.79 4.78 3.62
N TYR A 90 -8.46 3.70 4.34
CA TYR A 90 -7.79 3.82 5.65
C TYR A 90 -6.36 4.37 5.56
N VAL A 91 -5.61 4.04 4.50
CA VAL A 91 -4.28 4.62 4.27
C VAL A 91 -4.38 6.11 3.92
N ASN A 92 -5.29 6.47 3.02
CA ASN A 92 -5.38 7.85 2.52
C ASN A 92 -6.08 8.82 3.50
N ILE A 93 -7.13 8.36 4.19
CA ILE A 93 -7.94 9.17 5.13
C ILE A 93 -7.30 9.15 6.53
N GLN A 94 -6.31 8.29 6.76
CA GLN A 94 -5.58 8.17 8.02
C GLN A 94 -6.40 7.69 9.22
N GLY A 95 -7.56 7.06 8.98
CA GLY A 95 -8.42 6.49 10.02
C GLY A 95 -9.91 6.62 9.72
N SER A 96 -10.73 6.01 10.57
CA SER A 96 -12.20 6.16 10.55
C SER A 96 -12.77 5.89 11.94
N VAL A 97 -13.96 6.39 12.26
CA VAL A 97 -14.66 6.07 13.52
C VAL A 97 -15.38 4.71 13.48
N ARG A 98 -15.47 4.08 12.30
CA ARG A 98 -16.36 2.93 12.08
C ARG A 98 -15.85 1.60 12.62
N SER A 99 -14.53 1.44 12.80
CA SER A 99 -13.94 0.19 13.32
C SER A 99 -12.69 0.46 14.14
N PHE A 100 -12.78 0.23 15.45
CA PHE A 100 -11.68 0.45 16.39
C PHE A 100 -10.40 -0.30 15.98
N ARG A 101 -10.52 -1.59 15.61
CA ARG A 101 -9.38 -2.42 15.22
C ARG A 101 -8.71 -1.91 13.94
N MET A 102 -9.49 -1.58 12.91
CA MET A 102 -8.94 -1.03 11.66
C MET A 102 -8.26 0.31 11.90
N SER A 103 -8.83 1.16 12.75
CA SER A 103 -8.25 2.46 13.07
C SER A 103 -6.97 2.33 13.88
N GLN A 104 -6.90 1.37 14.81
CA GLN A 104 -5.66 1.05 15.52
C GLN A 104 -4.57 0.54 14.57
N LEU A 105 -4.93 -0.34 13.61
CA LEU A 105 -4.01 -0.84 12.59
C LEU A 105 -3.53 0.27 11.65
N ALA A 106 -4.44 1.11 11.16
CA ALA A 106 -4.10 2.24 10.29
C ALA A 106 -3.19 3.22 11.02
N ARG A 107 -3.51 3.58 12.27
CA ARG A 107 -2.65 4.42 13.11
C ARG A 107 -1.26 3.81 13.28
N HIS A 108 -1.16 2.51 13.58
CA HIS A 108 0.14 1.86 13.70
C HIS A 108 0.93 1.92 12.38
N LEU A 109 0.27 1.69 11.25
CA LEU A 109 0.88 1.76 9.93
C LEU A 109 1.37 3.17 9.58
N LEU A 110 0.58 4.20 9.88
CA LEU A 110 0.92 5.60 9.60
C LEU A 110 2.06 6.08 10.49
N LEU A 111 1.99 5.78 11.80
CA LEU A 111 3.07 6.10 12.74
C LEU A 111 4.37 5.38 12.37
N TRP A 112 4.30 4.13 11.90
CA TRP A 112 5.50 3.45 11.41
C TRP A 112 6.06 4.13 10.16
N SER A 113 5.19 4.60 9.27
CA SER A 113 5.55 5.17 7.97
C SER A 113 6.10 6.59 8.08
N GLN A 114 5.52 7.44 8.93
CA GLN A 114 5.93 8.85 9.09
C GLN A 114 7.41 8.99 9.49
N HIS A 115 7.94 8.04 10.26
CA HIS A 115 9.33 8.08 10.72
C HIS A 115 10.33 7.54 9.69
N ARG A 116 9.86 7.00 8.55
CA ARG A 116 10.68 6.19 7.63
C ARG A 116 10.53 6.55 6.16
N LEU A 117 9.40 7.10 5.76
CA LEU A 117 9.03 7.39 4.38
C LEU A 117 8.86 8.91 4.20
N LYS A 118 9.00 9.41 2.97
CA LYS A 118 8.67 10.80 2.65
C LYS A 118 7.17 11.02 2.53
N SER A 119 6.46 10.06 1.94
CA SER A 119 5.00 10.01 1.94
C SER A 119 4.52 8.58 1.73
N LEU A 120 3.27 8.32 2.13
CA LEU A 120 2.58 7.06 1.89
C LEU A 120 1.19 7.36 1.36
N HIS A 121 0.87 6.80 0.20
CA HIS A 121 -0.46 6.84 -0.41
C HIS A 121 -0.86 5.45 -0.87
N SER A 122 -2.16 5.23 -1.02
CA SER A 122 -2.71 3.99 -1.56
C SER A 122 -3.61 4.24 -2.75
N THR A 123 -3.63 3.33 -3.71
CA THR A 123 -4.50 3.37 -4.89
C THR A 123 -5.09 1.99 -5.13
N HIS A 124 -6.38 1.98 -5.49
CA HIS A 124 -7.06 0.75 -5.85
C HIS A 124 -6.47 0.20 -7.14
N PHE A 125 -5.97 -1.03 -7.07
CA PHE A 125 -5.37 -1.73 -8.20
C PHE A 125 -6.14 -3.03 -8.45
N PRO A 126 -6.85 -3.17 -9.58
CA PRO A 126 -7.72 -4.31 -9.82
C PRO A 126 -6.99 -5.65 -9.66
N GLY A 127 -7.58 -6.60 -8.93
CA GLY A 127 -6.96 -7.91 -8.64
C GLY A 127 -6.52 -8.69 -9.88
N LYS A 128 -7.17 -8.48 -11.04
CA LYS A 128 -6.76 -9.07 -12.34
C LYS A 128 -5.36 -8.66 -12.80
N LEU A 129 -4.90 -7.48 -12.39
CA LEU A 129 -3.57 -6.94 -12.65
C LEU A 129 -2.60 -7.27 -11.49
N ASN A 130 -3.11 -7.54 -10.30
CA ASN A 130 -2.34 -7.93 -9.12
C ASN A 130 -1.94 -9.42 -9.09
N ARG A 131 -1.56 -9.98 -10.24
CA ARG A 131 -1.39 -11.44 -10.37
C ARG A 131 -0.28 -11.98 -9.49
N VAL A 132 0.83 -11.25 -9.37
CA VAL A 132 2.01 -11.73 -8.64
C VAL A 132 1.75 -11.72 -7.12
N ALA A 133 1.21 -10.63 -6.56
CA ALA A 133 0.93 -10.62 -5.12
C ALA A 133 -0.19 -11.60 -4.76
N ASN A 134 -1.23 -11.74 -5.59
CA ASN A 134 -2.29 -12.73 -5.41
C ASN A 134 -1.79 -14.18 -5.56
N PHE A 135 -0.79 -14.43 -6.42
CA PHE A 135 -0.15 -15.74 -6.48
C PHE A 135 0.62 -16.03 -5.18
N LEU A 136 1.41 -15.06 -4.71
CA LEU A 136 2.21 -15.16 -3.48
C LEU A 136 1.34 -15.31 -2.21
N SER A 137 0.19 -14.64 -2.15
CA SER A 137 -0.75 -14.75 -1.02
C SER A 137 -1.48 -16.09 -0.98
N ARG A 138 -1.48 -16.86 -2.07
CA ARG A 138 -2.15 -18.18 -2.19
C ARG A 138 -1.19 -19.35 -2.17
N HIS A 139 0.07 -19.16 -2.55
CA HIS A 139 1.09 -20.20 -2.67
C HIS A 139 2.34 -19.83 -1.89
N VAL A 140 2.24 -19.79 -0.56
CA VAL A 140 3.42 -19.59 0.29
C VAL A 140 4.25 -20.86 0.26
N SER A 141 5.42 -20.78 -0.39
CA SER A 141 6.45 -21.81 -0.22
C SER A 141 7.08 -21.59 1.16
N LEU A 142 7.02 -22.59 2.03
CA LEU A 142 7.78 -22.60 3.29
C LEU A 142 9.27 -22.58 2.90
N GLN A 143 9.92 -21.43 3.07
CA GLN A 143 11.38 -21.32 3.04
C GLN A 143 11.94 -21.44 4.45
#